data_AF-A0A0D3BP19-F1
#
_entry.id   AF-A0A0D3BP19-F1
#
_cell.length_a   1.000
_cell.length_b   1.000
_cell.length_c   1.000
_cell.angle_alpha   90.00
_cell.angle_beta   90.00
_cell.angle_gamma   90.00
#
_symmetry.space_group_name_H-M   'P 1'
#
loop_
_entity.id
_entity.type
_entity.pdbx_description
1 polymer ?
#
loop_
_entity_poly.entity_id
_entity_poly.type
_entity_poly.pdbx_seq_one_letter_code
_entity_poly.pdbx_strand_id
1 'polypeptide(L)' 'MTPKENVHGVYTIKYIECLAIGCTFEGLRDETIQDLRRRLAAEIYDAVGEPRITHLFPDSPK' A
#
# COMPACT_ATOMS: atom_id res chain seq x y z
N MET A 1 -8.91 -15.12 -16.36
CA MET A 1 -7.93 -14.01 -16.49
C MET A 1 -8.27 -13.00 -15.41
N THR A 2 -7.69 -13.16 -14.23
CA THR A 2 -7.92 -12.23 -13.12
C THR A 2 -7.29 -10.88 -13.48
N PRO A 3 -7.96 -9.75 -13.20
CA PRO A 3 -7.41 -8.43 -13.48
C PRO A 3 -6.11 -8.30 -12.71
N LYS A 4 -5.01 -7.92 -13.38
CA LYS A 4 -3.75 -7.56 -12.71
C LYS A 4 -4.05 -6.40 -11.78
N GLU A 5 -4.29 -6.71 -10.52
CA GLU A 5 -4.53 -5.73 -9.47
C GLU A 5 -3.37 -4.74 -9.46
N ASN A 6 -3.64 -3.45 -9.24
CA ASN A 6 -2.64 -2.39 -9.31
C ASN A 6 -1.55 -2.57 -8.23
N VAL A 7 -0.51 -3.35 -8.54
CA VAL A 7 0.58 -3.74 -7.62
C VAL A 7 1.61 -2.64 -7.37
N HIS A 8 1.52 -1.52 -8.09
CA HIS A 8 2.53 -0.46 -8.10
C HIS A 8 2.73 0.15 -6.71
N GLY A 9 1.65 0.34 -5.94
CA GLY A 9 1.75 0.94 -4.61
C GLY A 9 2.58 0.11 -3.63
N VAL A 10 2.42 -1.22 -3.65
CA VAL A 10 3.17 -2.13 -2.78
C VAL A 10 4.66 -2.11 -3.13
N TYR A 11 4.97 -2.13 -4.43
CA TYR A 11 6.34 -2.02 -4.94
C TYR A 11 7.00 -0.72 -4.51
N THR A 12 6.32 0.41 -4.65
CA THR A 12 6.85 1.73 -4.28
C THR A 12 7.14 1.81 -2.78
N ILE A 13 6.21 1.37 -1.93
CA ILE A 13 6.40 1.39 -0.47
C ILE A 13 7.63 0.56 -0.09
N LYS A 14 7.77 -0.65 -0.66
CA LYS A 14 8.87 -1.54 -0.30
C LYS A 14 10.23 -1.08 -0.82
N TYR A 15 10.25 -0.45 -2.00
CA TYR A 15 11.43 0.22 -2.50
C TYR A 15 11.89 1.35 -1.54
N ILE A 16 10.96 2.21 -1.09
CA ILE A 16 11.27 3.30 -0.16
C ILE A 16 11.78 2.75 1.18
N GLU A 17 11.16 1.69 1.70
CA GLU A 17 11.60 1.04 2.95
C GLU A 17 13.02 0.50 2.84
N CYS A 18 13.35 -0.19 1.74
CA CYS A 18 14.71 -0.65 1.47
C CYS A 18 15.72 0.51 1.43
N LEU A 19 15.38 1.62 0.76
CA LEU A 19 16.23 2.81 0.75
C LEU A 19 16.42 3.40 2.15
N ALA A 20 15.37 3.47 2.96
CA ALA A 20 15.43 4.04 4.31
C ALA A 20 16.34 3.25 5.26
N ILE A 21 16.43 1.92 5.07
CA ILE A 21 17.31 1.04 5.87
C ILE A 21 18.69 0.83 5.23
N GLY A 22 18.97 1.43 4.07
CA GLY A 22 20.25 1.29 3.36
C GLY A 22 20.43 -0.07 2.68
N CYS A 23 19.35 -0.75 2.32
CA CYS A 23 19.37 -2.02 1.60
C CYS A 23 18.98 -1.88 0.13
N THR A 24 19.47 -2.79 -0.71
CA THR A 24 19.08 -2.89 -2.12
C THR A 24 17.73 -3.61 -2.24
N PHE A 25 16.83 -3.08 -3.07
CA PHE A 25 15.55 -3.71 -3.37
C PHE A 25 15.67 -4.60 -4.62
N GLU A 26 15.41 -5.90 -4.47
CA GLU A 26 15.53 -6.89 -5.55
C GLU A 26 14.21 -7.19 -6.29
N GLY A 27 13.10 -6.59 -5.86
CA GLY A 27 11.78 -6.82 -6.43
C GLY A 27 10.87 -7.68 -5.55
N LEU A 28 9.63 -7.88 -6.02
CA LEU A 28 8.60 -8.67 -5.35
C LEU A 28 8.02 -9.70 -6.32
N ARG A 29 7.67 -10.87 -5.79
CA ARG A 29 6.96 -11.89 -6.55
C ARG A 29 5.46 -11.59 -6.54
N ASP A 30 4.82 -11.62 -7.70
CA ASP A 30 3.41 -11.26 -7.87
C ASP A 30 2.48 -12.03 -6.92
N GLU A 31 2.80 -13.29 -6.63
CA GLU A 31 2.03 -14.16 -5.74
C GLU A 31 2.00 -13.63 -4.29
N THR A 32 3.04 -12.90 -3.88
CA THR A 32 3.17 -12.37 -2.51
C THR A 32 2.57 -10.97 -2.35
N ILE A 33 2.23 -10.30 -3.45
CA ILE A 33 1.85 -8.88 -3.41
C ILE A 33 0.52 -8.68 -2.67
N GLN A 34 -0.43 -9.60 -2.80
CA GLN A 34 -1.72 -9.47 -2.12
C GLN A 34 -1.61 -9.60 -0.60
N ASP A 35 -0.74 -10.48 -0.13
CA ASP A 35 -0.51 -10.63 1.31
C ASP A 35 0.30 -9.46 1.86
N LEU A 36 1.29 -9.01 1.11
CA LEU A 36 2.08 -7.84 1.49
C LEU A 36 1.23 -6.57 1.52
N ARG A 37 0.30 -6.39 0.57
CA ARG A 37 -0.67 -5.29 0.56
C ARG A 37 -1.50 -5.26 1.84
N ARG A 38 -2.05 -6.41 2.23
CA ARG A 38 -2.86 -6.53 3.46
C ARG A 38 -2.06 -6.20 4.70
N ARG A 39 -0.83 -6.71 4.77
CA ARG A 39 0.07 -6.45 5.90
C ARG A 39 0.44 -4.97 6.00
N LEU A 40 0.88 -4.35 4.90
CA LEU A 40 1.21 -2.93 4.87
C LEU A 40 0.02 -2.05 5.23
N ALA A 41 -1.18 -2.39 4.73
CA ALA A 41 -2.40 -1.66 5.10
C ALA A 41 -2.62 -1.74 6.62
N ALA A 42 -2.57 -2.94 7.21
CA ALA A 42 -2.74 -3.12 8.65
C ALA A 42 -1.69 -2.34 9.47
N GLU A 43 -0.41 -2.41 9.08
CA GLU A 43 0.68 -1.67 9.73
C GLU A 43 0.46 -0.15 9.65
N ILE A 44 -0.01 0.37 8.51
CA ILE A 44 -0.35 1.79 8.36
C ILE A 44 -1.53 2.17 9.26
N TYR A 45 -2.64 1.43 9.23
CA TYR A 45 -3.82 1.72 10.06
C TYR A 45 -3.50 1.66 11.56
N ASP A 46 -2.64 0.74 11.99
CA ASP A 46 -2.17 0.66 13.37
C ASP A 46 -1.31 1.87 13.74
N ALA A 47 -0.42 2.30 12.84
CA ALA A 47 0.48 3.42 13.09
C ALA A 47 -0.21 4.80 13.05
N VAL A 48 -1.16 5.00 12.12
CA VAL A 48 -1.77 6.33 11.85
C VAL A 48 -3.22 6.45 12.34
N GLY A 49 -3.84 5.35 12.79
CA GLY A 49 -5.27 5.28 13.05
C GLY A 49 -6.10 5.27 11.77
N GLU A 50 -7.42 5.44 11.88
CA GLU A 50 -8.25 5.60 10.67
C GLU A 50 -7.79 6.84 9.87
N PRO A 51 -7.47 6.68 8.58
CA PRO A 51 -7.07 7.77 7.74
C PRO A 51 -8.24 8.74 7.65
N ARG A 52 -8.01 9.98 8.11
CA ARG A 52 -8.94 11.09 7.90
C ARG A 52 -8.91 11.48 6.43
N ILE A 53 -9.53 10.66 5.58
CA ILE A 53 -9.71 11.01 4.17
C ILE A 53 -10.87 12.02 4.10
N THR A 54 -10.57 13.27 4.42
CA THR A 54 -11.56 14.36 4.55
C THR A 54 -12.22 14.80 3.24
N HIS A 55 -11.87 14.19 2.09
CA HIS A 55 -12.27 14.71 0.77
C HIS A 55 -12.74 13.66 -0.25
N LEU A 56 -12.97 12.40 0.12
CA LEU A 56 -13.47 11.38 -0.85
C LEU A 56 -14.99 11.33 -1.00
N PHE A 57 -15.74 12.00 -0.13
CA PHE A 57 -17.17 12.21 -0.32
C PHE A 57 -17.38 13.72 -0.47
N PRO A 58 -17.49 14.29 -1.68
CA PRO A 58 -18.18 15.56 -1.80
C PRO A 58 -19.55 15.35 -1.16
N ASP A 59 -19.91 16.20 -0.20
CA ASP A 59 -21.19 16.19 0.49
C ASP A 59 -22.30 15.85 -0.52
N SER A 60 -22.98 14.72 -0.31
CA SER A 60 -24.18 14.37 -1.05
C SER A 60 -25.12 15.58 -1.02
N PRO A 61 -25.56 16.12 -2.17
CA PRO A 61 -26.50 17.23 -2.16
C PRO A 61 -27.81 16.80 -1.46
N LYS A 62 -28.30 17.67 -0.59
CA LYS A 62 -29.61 17.59 0.09
C LYS A 62 -30.77 17.33 -0.86
#